data_AF-A0A8T6DQT5-F1
#
_entry.id   AF-A0A8T6DQT5-F1
#
_cell.length_a   1.000
_cell.length_b   1.000
_cell.length_c   1.000
_cell.angle_alpha   90.00
_cell.angle_beta   90.00
_cell.angle_gamma   90.00
#
_symmetry.space_group_name_H-M   'P 1'
#
loop_
_entity.id
_entity.type
_entity.pdbx_description
1 polymer ?
#
loop_
_entity_poly.entity_id
_entity_poly.type
_entity_poly.pdbx_seq_one_letter_code
_entity_poly.pdbx_strand_id
1 'polypeptide(L)'
;MAWAKTGMRGLIMTILNEELSDFQEEGAEEAGGKLAHYVSEDTKVGDLLSLDYTEAIILVHDSLRQEVGGLPMGCFLFATRVEPISKPNADKEDTSLILLRVLGQAPLPNRIETENWRFDAARRSIDSPQQWDADNKTDQFTLNQLRHAGVRCSVLGTFRYAQNDGRWDLNFGADISNFYSGQGMKVYKPIGETLKAIINFTKPMGESHPLAGKPVPVGRVRYSSSEVSVDREAENVQVNIEPTDMLARRTALFGMSRSGKSNTIKTLASAIFDLRKIDSEKGRIGQLIFDVNGEYANDNPQDEGCLRNINVEDVVTYGLFKHPNDEGRRLIKLNFFGENVQDWSDKEGLQRSLDMLFAGKEIIDEHLRGITNAPQYISRFINTNLEPPDARWGRGQQIRYRRNLTVYRAILTAANFNAPSNLQSADIGGLFSNDLRQAMTSVEDERFGRAATTLGQRTVSWNEFYQTLLVLQEFVISGRQGTGMAEFQTFNENYRNRPNGSGEPWNDDMLNGLLYLLSWGGGVGRIRELQERHEPSVESDYSTEIVSELVNGKLVIVDQSIGSPTEIEHTSDRIMWALFNHQRRVFTDPPCNENGELLRDENGN
;
A
#
# COMPACT_ATOMS: atom_id res chain seq x y z
N MET A 1 -9.42 -30.67 72.20
CA MET A 1 -9.54 -30.86 70.73
C MET A 1 -9.42 -29.57 69.90
N ALA A 2 -9.78 -28.39 70.41
CA ALA A 2 -9.65 -27.12 69.64
C ALA A 2 -8.19 -26.65 69.45
N TRP A 3 -7.30 -26.84 70.44
CA TRP A 3 -5.89 -26.42 70.35
C TRP A 3 -5.05 -27.22 69.33
N ALA A 4 -5.37 -28.50 69.12
CA ALA A 4 -4.67 -29.34 68.14
C ALA A 4 -5.02 -28.98 66.69
N LYS A 5 -6.23 -28.45 66.42
CA LYS A 5 -6.64 -28.03 65.06
C LYS A 5 -6.00 -26.71 64.62
N THR A 6 -5.72 -25.81 65.56
CA THR A 6 -5.06 -24.51 65.26
C THR A 6 -3.57 -24.69 64.98
N GLY A 7 -2.87 -25.53 65.76
CA GLY A 7 -1.47 -25.87 65.51
C GLY A 7 -1.26 -26.62 64.19
N MET A 8 -2.16 -27.54 63.85
CA MET A 8 -2.09 -28.31 62.60
C MET A 8 -2.40 -27.45 61.35
N ARG A 9 -3.31 -26.48 61.45
CA ARG A 9 -3.51 -25.48 60.37
C ARG A 9 -2.31 -24.55 60.19
N GLY A 10 -1.67 -24.12 61.28
CA GLY A 10 -0.44 -23.33 61.22
C GLY A 10 0.69 -24.11 60.54
N LEU A 11 0.89 -25.37 60.93
CA LEU A 11 1.89 -26.25 60.34
C LEU A 11 1.64 -26.51 58.84
N ILE A 12 0.39 -26.76 58.44
CA ILE A 12 0.02 -26.96 57.04
C ILE A 12 0.24 -25.69 56.21
N MET A 13 -0.08 -24.50 56.74
CA MET A 13 0.18 -23.24 56.03
C MET A 13 1.68 -22.93 55.93
N THR A 14 2.49 -23.31 56.92
CA THR A 14 3.95 -23.19 56.85
C THR A 14 4.52 -24.14 55.79
N ILE A 15 4.11 -25.41 55.78
CA ILE A 15 4.56 -26.40 54.78
C ILE A 15 4.13 -25.98 53.38
N LEU A 16 2.89 -25.52 53.19
CA LEU A 16 2.41 -25.04 51.89
C LEU A 16 3.15 -23.78 51.41
N ASN A 17 3.54 -22.89 52.33
CA ASN A 17 4.33 -21.71 51.97
C ASN A 17 5.79 -22.08 51.64
N GLU A 18 6.37 -23.05 52.34
CA GLU A 18 7.71 -23.60 52.03
C GLU A 18 7.70 -24.33 50.69
N GLU A 19 6.70 -25.18 50.42
CA GLU A 19 6.55 -25.85 49.11
C GLU A 19 6.29 -24.85 47.97
N LEU A 20 5.55 -23.76 48.22
CA LEU A 20 5.36 -22.70 47.22
C LEU A 20 6.64 -21.92 46.97
N SER A 21 7.42 -21.60 48.01
CA SER A 21 8.70 -20.90 47.84
C SER A 21 9.72 -21.75 47.11
N ASP A 22 9.79 -23.05 47.44
CA ASP A 22 10.68 -24.00 46.78
C ASP A 22 10.31 -24.15 45.29
N PHE A 23 9.01 -24.22 44.96
CA PHE A 23 8.53 -24.27 43.58
C PHE A 23 8.82 -22.98 42.80
N GLN A 24 8.69 -21.81 43.43
CA GLN A 24 9.02 -20.53 42.82
C GLN A 24 10.52 -20.38 42.58
N GLU A 25 11.34 -20.82 43.53
CA GLU A 25 12.80 -20.79 43.43
C GLU A 25 13.31 -21.75 42.34
N GLU A 26 12.77 -22.97 42.27
CA GLU A 26 13.07 -23.92 41.19
C GLU A 26 12.70 -23.36 39.81
N GLY A 27 11.53 -22.70 39.69
CA GLY A 27 11.13 -22.03 38.46
C GLY A 27 12.06 -20.87 38.06
N ALA A 28 12.54 -20.09 39.03
CA ALA A 28 13.47 -18.99 38.81
C ALA A 28 14.87 -19.49 38.38
N GLU A 29 15.35 -20.59 38.97
CA GLU A 29 16.60 -21.23 38.59
C GLU A 29 16.51 -21.88 37.20
N GLU A 30 15.38 -22.49 36.85
CA GLU A 30 15.16 -23.02 35.51
C GLU A 30 15.17 -21.89 34.45
N ALA A 31 14.51 -20.78 34.74
CA ALA A 31 14.51 -19.60 33.87
C ALA A 31 15.90 -18.99 33.70
N GLY A 32 16.66 -18.83 34.79
CA GLY A 32 18.05 -18.36 34.70
C GLY A 32 18.97 -19.37 34.01
N GLY A 33 18.73 -20.67 34.20
CA GLY A 33 19.38 -21.74 33.43
C GLY A 33 19.13 -21.61 31.94
N LYS A 34 17.89 -21.34 31.50
CA LYS A 34 17.57 -21.06 30.09
C LYS A 34 18.31 -19.84 29.56
N LEU A 35 18.46 -18.79 30.38
CA LEU A 35 19.25 -17.61 30.01
C LEU A 35 20.74 -17.94 29.83
N ALA A 36 21.29 -18.79 30.70
CA ALA A 36 22.68 -19.23 30.63
C ALA A 36 23.01 -20.04 29.36
N HIS A 37 22.03 -20.66 28.70
CA HIS A 37 22.23 -21.37 27.42
C HIS A 37 22.56 -20.44 26.24
N TYR A 38 22.29 -19.14 26.36
CA TYR A 38 22.67 -18.17 25.33
C TYR A 38 24.15 -17.79 25.34
N VAL A 39 24.90 -18.21 26.37
CA VAL A 39 26.34 -17.97 26.46
C VAL A 39 27.10 -19.30 26.57
N SER A 40 28.24 -19.38 25.90
CA SER A 40 29.09 -20.57 25.90
C SER A 40 30.56 -20.18 25.86
N GLU A 41 31.43 -20.96 26.49
CA GLU A 41 32.86 -20.62 26.62
C GLU A 41 33.57 -20.50 25.25
N ASP A 42 33.15 -21.26 24.24
CA ASP A 42 33.66 -21.19 22.86
C ASP A 42 33.30 -19.88 22.14
N THR A 43 32.25 -19.18 22.60
CA THR A 43 31.82 -17.89 22.06
C THR A 43 32.42 -16.70 22.80
N LYS A 44 33.24 -16.93 23.82
CA LYS A 44 33.82 -15.87 24.65
C LYS A 44 34.85 -15.07 23.87
N VAL A 45 34.76 -13.74 23.97
CA VAL A 45 35.66 -12.82 23.24
C VAL A 45 36.50 -11.93 24.14
N GLY A 46 36.09 -11.74 25.40
CA GLY A 46 36.81 -10.88 26.32
C GLY A 46 36.03 -10.46 27.56
N ASP A 47 36.37 -9.28 28.06
CA ASP A 47 35.91 -8.72 29.32
C ASP A 47 35.41 -7.28 29.14
N LEU A 48 34.35 -6.92 29.87
CA LEU A 48 33.84 -5.55 29.91
C LEU A 48 34.80 -4.67 30.73
N LEU A 49 35.31 -3.59 30.12
CA LEU A 49 36.21 -2.64 30.76
C LEU A 49 35.46 -1.43 31.33
N SER A 50 34.48 -0.92 30.58
CA SER A 50 33.60 0.16 31.02
C SER A 50 32.23 0.03 30.38
N LEU A 51 31.20 0.49 31.08
CA LEU A 51 29.82 0.50 30.64
C LEU A 51 29.16 1.78 31.13
N ASP A 52 28.38 2.40 30.25
CA ASP A 52 27.37 3.39 30.59
C ASP A 52 26.02 2.99 29.96
N TYR A 53 25.01 3.87 30.01
CA TYR A 53 23.67 3.58 29.49
C TYR A 53 23.61 3.44 27.95
N THR A 54 24.62 3.88 27.23
CA THR A 54 24.64 4.01 25.77
C THR A 54 25.82 3.34 25.09
N GLU A 55 26.98 3.28 25.76
CA GLU A 55 28.23 2.76 25.24
C GLU A 55 28.89 1.79 26.22
N ALA A 56 29.65 0.86 25.66
CA ALA A 56 30.50 -0.07 26.38
C ALA A 56 31.87 -0.16 25.72
N ILE A 57 32.93 -0.25 26.53
CA ILE A 57 34.27 -0.58 26.06
C ILE A 57 34.58 -1.98 26.54
N ILE A 58 34.91 -2.86 25.60
CA ILE A 58 35.30 -4.24 25.87
C ILE A 58 36.79 -4.41 25.58
N LEU A 59 37.46 -5.15 26.44
CA LEU A 59 38.82 -5.64 26.25
C LEU A 59 38.74 -7.01 25.59
N VAL A 60 39.29 -7.14 24.38
CA VAL A 60 39.33 -8.40 23.63
C VAL A 60 40.77 -8.85 23.43
N HIS A 61 40.94 -10.16 23.25
CA HIS A 61 42.22 -10.77 22.91
C HIS A 61 42.15 -11.43 21.53
N ASP A 62 43.21 -11.29 20.73
CA ASP A 62 43.22 -11.75 19.34
C ASP A 62 42.95 -13.27 19.18
N SER A 63 43.40 -14.12 20.12
CA SER A 63 43.14 -15.56 20.04
C SER A 63 41.65 -15.89 20.15
N LEU A 64 40.97 -15.33 21.15
CA LEU A 64 39.53 -15.51 21.36
C LEU A 64 38.74 -14.92 20.18
N ARG A 65 39.19 -13.76 19.68
CA ARG A 65 38.59 -13.13 18.50
C ARG A 65 38.72 -14.00 17.26
N GLN A 66 39.85 -14.69 17.09
CA GLN A 66 40.07 -15.59 15.96
C GLN A 66 39.18 -16.84 16.05
N GLU A 67 39.03 -17.42 17.25
CA GLU A 67 38.19 -18.58 17.51
C GLU A 67 36.72 -18.33 17.12
N VAL A 68 36.20 -17.14 17.42
CA VAL A 68 34.80 -16.78 17.07
C VAL A 68 34.62 -16.23 15.65
N GLY A 69 35.64 -16.31 14.79
CA GLY A 69 35.57 -15.80 13.42
C GLY A 69 35.62 -14.28 13.28
N GLY A 70 36.08 -13.57 14.31
CA GLY A 70 36.29 -12.13 14.30
C GLY A 70 35.14 -11.30 14.87
N LEU A 71 35.38 -9.98 14.94
CA LEU A 71 34.43 -8.98 15.43
C LEU A 71 34.26 -7.89 14.36
N PRO A 72 33.43 -8.12 13.32
CA PRO A 72 33.14 -7.12 12.31
C PRO A 72 32.28 -5.98 12.90
N MET A 73 32.34 -4.80 12.27
CA MET A 73 31.44 -3.69 12.65
C MET A 73 29.98 -4.12 12.53
N GLY A 74 29.16 -3.72 13.49
CA GLY A 74 27.75 -4.05 13.54
C GLY A 74 27.41 -5.43 14.11
N CYS A 75 28.40 -6.28 14.43
CA CYS A 75 28.10 -7.56 15.10
C CYS A 75 27.55 -7.37 16.51
N PHE A 76 26.68 -8.29 16.92
CA PHE A 76 26.12 -8.31 18.25
C PHE A 76 27.07 -9.01 19.23
N LEU A 77 27.06 -8.59 20.49
CA LEU A 77 27.76 -9.21 21.61
C LEU A 77 26.84 -9.22 22.84
N PHE A 78 27.09 -10.15 23.76
CA PHE A 78 26.50 -10.15 25.09
C PHE A 78 27.54 -9.83 26.14
N ALA A 79 27.23 -8.91 27.05
CA ALA A 79 27.93 -8.77 28.32
C ALA A 79 27.05 -9.35 29.44
N THR A 80 27.58 -10.27 30.24
CA THR A 80 26.84 -10.89 31.35
C THR A 80 27.74 -11.30 32.51
N ARG A 81 27.12 -11.45 33.69
CA ARG A 81 27.69 -12.12 34.87
C ARG A 81 27.23 -13.57 34.98
N VAL A 82 26.30 -14.01 34.13
CA VAL A 82 25.82 -15.38 34.07
C VAL A 82 26.93 -16.28 33.50
N GLU A 83 27.29 -17.31 34.26
CA GLU A 83 28.27 -18.30 33.82
C GLU A 83 27.61 -19.33 32.89
N PRO A 84 28.30 -19.82 31.85
CA PRO A 84 27.78 -20.89 31.00
C PRO A 84 27.37 -22.11 31.82
N ILE A 85 26.23 -22.73 31.48
CA ILE A 85 25.70 -23.95 32.11
C ILE A 85 25.25 -23.75 33.59
N SER A 86 25.37 -22.53 34.13
CA SER A 86 24.87 -22.21 35.48
C SER A 86 23.35 -22.09 35.55
N LYS A 87 22.79 -22.14 36.76
CA LYS A 87 21.35 -21.93 37.03
C LYS A 87 21.15 -20.78 38.04
N PRO A 88 21.50 -19.54 37.68
CA PRO A 88 21.30 -18.42 38.59
C PRO A 88 19.80 -18.16 38.77
N ASN A 89 19.41 -17.59 39.90
CA ASN A 89 18.02 -17.18 40.11
C ASN A 89 17.68 -15.99 39.18
N ALA A 90 16.65 -16.13 38.34
CA ALA A 90 16.21 -15.14 37.35
C ALA A 90 15.72 -13.80 37.93
N ASP A 91 15.32 -13.74 39.20
CA ASP A 91 14.92 -12.50 39.87
C ASP A 91 16.11 -11.58 40.20
N LYS A 92 17.32 -12.13 40.24
CA LYS A 92 18.52 -11.34 40.53
C LYS A 92 18.86 -10.45 39.34
N GLU A 93 19.20 -9.19 39.62
CA GLU A 93 19.61 -8.19 38.62
C GLU A 93 20.78 -8.68 37.75
N ASP A 94 21.76 -9.36 38.37
CA ASP A 94 22.93 -9.96 37.72
C ASP A 94 22.57 -11.07 36.70
N THR A 95 21.35 -11.60 36.76
CA THR A 95 20.83 -12.62 35.83
C THR A 95 20.23 -11.97 34.60
N SER A 96 21.08 -11.31 33.82
CA SER A 96 20.70 -10.61 32.60
C SER A 96 21.79 -10.67 31.53
N LEU A 97 21.40 -10.52 30.26
CA LEU A 97 22.32 -10.40 29.12
C LEU A 97 22.19 -9.01 28.52
N ILE A 98 23.25 -8.21 28.63
CA ILE A 98 23.27 -6.88 27.98
C ILE A 98 23.65 -7.08 26.52
N LEU A 99 22.75 -6.72 25.62
CA LEU A 99 22.98 -6.77 24.18
C LEU A 99 23.77 -5.53 23.73
N LEU A 100 24.93 -5.78 23.13
CA LEU A 100 25.83 -4.78 22.62
C LEU A 100 25.95 -4.91 21.09
N ARG A 101 26.27 -3.81 20.41
CA ARG A 101 26.62 -3.78 18.99
C ARG A 101 27.98 -3.12 18.77
N VAL A 102 28.88 -3.79 18.07
CA VAL A 102 30.23 -3.29 17.79
C VAL A 102 30.18 -2.05 16.88
N LEU A 103 30.78 -0.95 17.34
CA LEU A 103 30.90 0.30 16.57
C LEU A 103 32.29 0.47 15.94
N GLY A 104 33.34 -0.07 16.57
CA GLY A 104 34.71 0.04 16.09
C GLY A 104 35.74 -0.09 17.20
N GLN A 105 36.95 0.41 16.95
CA GLN A 105 38.04 0.37 17.92
C GLN A 105 37.87 1.41 19.04
N ALA A 106 38.26 1.05 20.26
CA ALA A 106 38.41 1.93 21.41
C ALA A 106 39.90 2.05 21.82
N PRO A 107 40.38 3.23 22.22
CA PRO A 107 41.71 3.36 22.81
C PRO A 107 41.75 2.69 24.19
N LEU A 108 42.79 1.89 24.45
CA LEU A 108 43.08 1.36 25.78
C LEU A 108 43.92 2.34 26.61
N PRO A 109 43.92 2.24 27.95
CA PRO A 109 44.72 3.13 28.81
C PRO A 109 46.22 3.14 28.48
N ASN A 110 46.77 2.00 28.06
CA ASN A 110 48.18 1.82 27.68
C ASN A 110 48.48 2.14 26.21
N ARG A 111 47.59 2.84 25.50
CA ARG A 111 47.70 3.12 24.06
C ARG A 111 49.07 3.68 23.66
N ILE A 112 49.57 4.68 24.37
CA ILE A 112 50.86 5.34 24.04
C ILE A 112 52.02 4.33 24.08
N GLU A 113 52.06 3.47 25.10
CA GLU A 113 53.09 2.44 25.23
C GLU A 113 52.99 1.40 24.11
N THR A 114 51.78 0.89 23.85
CA THR A 114 51.56 -0.09 22.78
C THR A 114 51.86 0.45 21.38
N GLU A 115 51.57 1.73 21.11
CA GLU A 115 51.93 2.39 19.85
C GLU A 115 53.45 2.52 19.70
N ASN A 116 54.16 2.85 20.78
CA ASN A 116 55.63 2.90 20.78
C ASN A 116 56.24 1.52 20.53
N TRP A 117 55.73 0.46 21.19
CA TRP A 117 56.19 -0.90 20.96
C TRP A 117 55.95 -1.37 19.52
N ARG A 118 54.79 -1.06 18.94
CA ARG A 118 54.49 -1.35 17.52
C ARG A 118 55.44 -0.61 16.58
N PHE A 119 55.68 0.67 16.85
CA PHE A 119 56.62 1.49 16.07
C PHE A 119 58.03 0.91 16.10
N ASP A 120 58.54 0.55 17.28
CA ASP A 120 59.87 -0.04 17.42
C ASP A 120 59.99 -1.42 16.76
N ALA A 121 58.97 -2.27 16.89
CA ALA A 121 58.93 -3.58 16.24
C ALA A 121 58.90 -3.47 14.70
N ALA A 122 58.11 -2.54 14.17
CA ALA A 122 58.06 -2.24 12.75
C ALA A 122 59.41 -1.69 12.25
N ARG A 123 60.03 -0.77 13.00
CA ARG A 123 61.35 -0.22 12.65
C ARG A 123 62.44 -1.31 12.58
N ARG A 124 62.41 -2.31 13.46
CA ARG A 124 63.36 -3.46 13.44
C ARG A 124 63.14 -4.40 12.26
N SER A 125 61.94 -4.39 11.67
CA SER A 125 61.52 -5.37 10.66
C SER A 125 61.42 -4.79 9.26
N ILE A 126 61.66 -3.48 9.09
CA ILE A 126 61.50 -2.77 7.82
C ILE A 126 62.39 -3.33 6.68
N ASP A 127 63.60 -3.76 7.01
CA ASP A 127 64.56 -4.34 6.05
C ASP A 127 64.39 -5.86 5.90
N SER A 128 63.35 -6.44 6.50
CA SER A 128 63.10 -7.88 6.50
C SER A 128 61.83 -8.21 5.69
N PRO A 129 61.82 -9.34 4.96
CA PRO A 129 60.59 -9.82 4.33
C PRO A 129 59.58 -10.40 5.33
N GLN A 130 59.99 -10.64 6.58
CA GLN A 130 59.12 -11.15 7.64
C GLN A 130 58.34 -10.02 8.30
N GLN A 131 57.11 -10.31 8.72
CA GLN A 131 56.27 -9.36 9.46
C GLN A 131 56.89 -9.01 10.81
N TRP A 132 56.54 -7.83 11.33
CA TRP A 132 57.09 -7.33 12.59
C TRP A 132 56.68 -8.18 13.80
N ASP A 133 55.57 -8.90 13.70
CA ASP A 133 55.00 -9.75 14.73
C ASP A 133 55.45 -11.22 14.65
N ALA A 134 56.41 -11.55 13.77
CA ALA A 134 56.99 -12.88 13.72
C ALA A 134 57.78 -13.22 15.00
N ASP A 135 57.76 -14.50 15.42
CA ASP A 135 58.35 -14.99 16.68
C ASP A 135 59.84 -14.66 16.85
N ASN A 136 60.57 -14.46 15.75
CA ASN A 136 61.99 -14.12 15.74
C ASN A 136 62.27 -12.60 15.67
N LYS A 137 61.24 -11.76 15.59
CA LYS A 137 61.34 -10.29 15.46
C LYS A 137 60.93 -9.55 16.73
N THR A 138 59.88 -10.02 17.39
CA THR A 138 59.34 -9.43 18.60
C THR A 138 59.24 -10.48 19.69
N ASP A 139 59.62 -10.13 20.92
CA ASP A 139 59.54 -11.06 22.05
C ASP A 139 58.08 -11.38 22.43
N GLN A 140 57.88 -12.57 22.99
CA GLN A 140 56.55 -13.07 23.32
C GLN A 140 55.78 -12.20 24.32
N PHE A 141 56.48 -11.53 25.24
CA PHE A 141 55.84 -10.66 26.23
C PHE A 141 55.25 -9.43 25.54
N THR A 142 56.03 -8.76 24.71
CA THR A 142 55.57 -7.62 23.90
C THR A 142 54.43 -8.04 22.97
N LEU A 143 54.55 -9.17 22.27
CA LEU A 143 53.48 -9.70 21.41
C LEU A 143 52.18 -9.91 22.18
N ASN A 144 52.24 -10.50 23.38
CA ASN A 144 51.05 -10.72 24.21
C ASN A 144 50.37 -9.40 24.61
N GLN A 145 51.15 -8.37 24.92
CA GLN A 145 50.58 -7.05 25.22
C GLN A 145 49.92 -6.41 23.99
N LEU A 146 50.49 -6.61 22.81
CA LEU A 146 49.99 -6.03 21.55
C LEU A 146 48.74 -6.75 20.98
N ARG A 147 48.44 -7.96 21.46
CA ARG A 147 47.26 -8.79 21.12
C ARG A 147 45.99 -8.40 21.86
N HIS A 148 46.08 -7.45 22.80
CA HIS A 148 44.91 -6.88 23.45
C HIS A 148 44.41 -5.67 22.67
N ALA A 149 43.11 -5.59 22.47
CA ALA A 149 42.47 -4.47 21.80
C ALA A 149 41.22 -4.00 22.56
N GLY A 150 40.97 -2.70 22.52
CA GLY A 150 39.71 -2.13 22.95
C GLY A 150 38.72 -2.12 21.79
N VAL A 151 37.50 -2.57 22.03
CA VAL A 151 36.39 -2.46 21.07
C VAL A 151 35.28 -1.62 21.71
N ARG A 152 34.82 -0.61 21.00
CA ARG A 152 33.70 0.23 21.39
C ARG A 152 32.41 -0.38 20.87
N CYS A 153 31.42 -0.48 21.75
CA CYS A 153 30.09 -0.99 21.43
C CYS A 153 29.01 0.00 21.85
N SER A 154 27.89 0.03 21.15
CA SER A 154 26.66 0.65 21.63
C SER A 154 25.85 -0.35 22.44
N VAL A 155 25.27 0.09 23.53
CA VAL A 155 24.26 -0.64 24.30
C VAL A 155 22.93 -0.61 23.52
N LEU A 156 22.34 -1.78 23.27
CA LEU A 156 21.04 -1.90 22.60
C LEU A 156 19.90 -2.19 23.57
N GLY A 157 20.20 -2.83 24.70
CA GLY A 157 19.19 -3.25 25.65
C GLY A 157 19.61 -4.45 26.47
N THR A 158 18.64 -5.01 27.19
CA THR A 158 18.87 -6.10 28.17
C THR A 158 17.85 -7.22 27.95
N PHE A 159 18.34 -8.45 27.80
CA PHE A 159 17.53 -9.65 27.90
C PHE A 159 17.51 -10.18 29.33
N ARG A 160 16.33 -10.50 29.84
CA ARG A 160 16.13 -11.17 31.13
C ARG A 160 14.84 -11.98 31.09
N TYR A 161 14.75 -13.00 31.93
CA TYR A 161 13.45 -13.60 32.23
C TYR A 161 12.71 -12.72 33.23
N ALA A 162 11.40 -12.57 33.04
CA ALA A 162 10.53 -11.96 34.03
C ALA A 162 9.24 -12.75 34.15
N GLN A 163 8.62 -12.71 35.32
CA GLN A 163 7.41 -13.44 35.60
C GLN A 163 6.18 -12.66 35.10
N ASN A 164 5.37 -13.29 34.25
CA ASN A 164 4.06 -12.81 33.80
C ASN A 164 3.03 -13.92 34.06
N ASP A 165 1.96 -13.63 34.80
CA ASP A 165 0.88 -14.58 35.12
C ASP A 165 1.36 -15.96 35.61
N GLY A 166 2.42 -15.97 36.42
CA GLY A 166 3.01 -17.19 36.98
C GLY A 166 3.93 -17.98 36.03
N ARG A 167 4.18 -17.49 34.82
CA ARG A 167 5.13 -18.08 33.86
C ARG A 167 6.35 -17.17 33.67
N TRP A 168 7.49 -17.78 33.41
CA TRP A 168 8.74 -17.09 33.12
C TRP A 168 8.90 -16.91 31.61
N ASP A 169 8.85 -15.66 31.16
CA ASP A 169 9.02 -15.31 29.75
C ASP A 169 10.31 -14.51 29.53
N LEU A 170 11.00 -14.80 28.42
CA LEU A 170 12.14 -14.00 27.99
C LEU A 170 11.66 -12.62 27.54
N ASN A 171 12.17 -11.58 28.17
CA ASN A 171 11.86 -10.20 27.88
C ASN A 171 13.09 -9.43 27.42
N PHE A 172 12.89 -8.53 26.46
CA PHE A 172 13.89 -7.57 26.01
C PHE A 172 13.44 -6.16 26.39
N GLY A 173 14.28 -5.45 27.15
CA GLY A 173 14.16 -4.00 27.37
C GLY A 173 15.13 -3.26 26.46
N ALA A 174 14.71 -2.16 25.84
CA ALA A 174 15.54 -1.35 24.95
C ALA A 174 16.52 -0.41 25.70
N ASP A 175 16.74 -0.67 26.99
CA ASP A 175 17.58 0.08 27.91
C ASP A 175 18.32 -0.86 28.88
N ILE A 176 19.20 -0.29 29.68
CA ILE A 176 19.77 -0.94 30.86
C ILE A 176 19.18 -0.27 32.08
N SER A 177 18.62 -1.05 32.99
CA SER A 177 18.03 -0.53 34.24
C SER A 177 19.06 0.11 35.17
N ASN A 178 20.25 -0.48 35.28
CA ASN A 178 21.32 -0.05 36.17
C ASN A 178 22.65 -0.72 35.78
N PHE A 179 23.78 -0.13 36.17
CA PHE A 179 25.11 -0.72 35.99
C PHE A 179 26.02 -0.42 37.19
N TYR A 180 26.94 -1.34 37.50
CA TYR A 180 27.90 -1.20 38.60
C TYR A 180 29.32 -1.06 38.06
N SER A 181 29.99 0.05 38.40
CA SER A 181 31.36 0.33 37.94
C SER A 181 32.42 -0.65 38.44
N GLY A 182 32.17 -1.31 39.57
CA GLY A 182 33.09 -2.26 40.20
C GLY A 182 32.84 -3.74 39.86
N GLN A 183 31.86 -4.04 39.02
CA GLN A 183 31.50 -5.42 38.69
C GLN A 183 31.88 -5.75 37.24
N GLY A 184 32.84 -6.65 37.08
CA GLY A 184 33.23 -7.15 35.76
C GLY A 184 32.14 -8.06 35.15
N MET A 185 32.08 -8.07 33.82
CA MET A 185 31.20 -8.94 33.02
C MET A 185 32.02 -9.61 31.92
N LYS A 186 31.71 -10.88 31.63
CA LYS A 186 32.30 -11.57 30.48
C LYS A 186 31.53 -11.22 29.21
N VAL A 187 32.25 -11.17 28.10
CA VAL A 187 31.70 -10.79 26.79
C VAL A 187 31.74 -11.98 25.85
N TYR A 188 30.60 -12.25 25.21
CA TYR A 188 30.38 -13.38 24.31
C TYR A 188 29.84 -12.92 22.95
N LYS A 189 30.21 -13.60 21.86
CA LYS A 189 29.66 -13.36 20.52
C LYS A 189 28.56 -14.37 20.22
N PRO A 190 27.27 -13.97 20.18
CA PRO A 190 26.20 -14.86 19.79
C PRO A 190 26.38 -15.34 18.35
N ILE A 191 26.26 -16.65 18.15
CA ILE A 191 26.31 -17.36 16.86
C ILE A 191 25.22 -18.45 16.84
N GLY A 192 24.92 -19.00 15.66
CA GLY A 192 23.98 -20.11 15.47
C GLY A 192 22.59 -19.85 16.05
N GLU A 193 22.08 -20.79 16.84
CA GLU A 193 20.75 -20.70 17.45
C GLU A 193 20.61 -19.53 18.43
N THR A 194 21.69 -19.16 19.15
CA THR A 194 21.69 -17.97 20.02
C THR A 194 21.47 -16.71 19.20
N LEU A 195 22.21 -16.54 18.10
CA LEU A 195 22.03 -15.38 17.22
C LEU A 195 20.63 -15.38 16.59
N LYS A 196 20.14 -16.54 16.16
CA LYS A 196 18.78 -16.70 15.63
C LYS A 196 17.69 -16.32 16.61
N ALA A 197 17.84 -16.68 17.89
CA ALA A 197 16.91 -16.31 18.95
C ALA A 197 16.84 -14.80 19.16
N ILE A 198 17.98 -14.09 19.07
CA ILE A 198 18.03 -12.62 19.21
C ILE A 198 17.39 -11.93 18.00
N ILE A 199 17.81 -12.34 16.81
CA ILE A 199 17.42 -11.68 15.55
C ILE A 199 15.93 -11.83 15.28
N ASN A 200 15.37 -12.98 15.63
CA ASN A 200 13.95 -13.30 15.46
C ASN A 200 13.17 -13.17 16.78
N PHE A 201 13.73 -12.47 17.78
CA PHE A 201 13.01 -12.22 19.03
C PHE A 201 11.82 -11.29 18.74
N THR A 202 10.61 -11.79 19.01
CA THR A 202 9.38 -11.01 18.95
C THR A 202 8.69 -11.08 20.30
N LYS A 203 8.26 -9.92 20.80
CA LYS A 203 7.43 -9.88 22.01
C LYS A 203 5.98 -10.13 21.57
N PRO A 204 5.26 -11.10 22.15
CA PRO A 204 3.82 -11.20 21.92
C PRO A 204 3.16 -9.92 22.44
N MET A 205 2.70 -9.07 21.52
CA MET A 205 1.94 -7.87 21.86
C MET A 205 0.48 -8.24 22.05
N GLY A 206 -0.03 -8.11 23.29
CA GLY A 206 -1.47 -8.10 23.61
C GLY A 206 -2.29 -9.25 23.01
N GLU A 207 -3.55 -8.98 22.66
CA GLU A 207 -4.34 -9.84 21.79
C GLU A 207 -3.63 -9.94 20.44
N SER A 208 -2.82 -10.98 20.29
CA SER A 208 -2.12 -11.27 19.06
C SER A 208 -3.14 -11.40 17.93
N HIS A 209 -2.86 -10.74 16.80
CA HIS A 209 -3.66 -10.89 15.58
C HIS A 209 -3.94 -12.40 15.34
N PRO A 210 -5.14 -12.83 14.93
CA PRO A 210 -5.48 -14.25 14.79
C PRO A 210 -4.54 -15.05 13.88
N LEU A 211 -3.88 -14.35 12.95
CA LEU A 211 -2.90 -14.89 12.02
C LEU A 211 -1.45 -14.81 12.52
N ALA A 212 -1.22 -14.36 13.74
CA ALA A 212 0.12 -14.21 14.31
C ALA A 212 0.79 -15.57 14.60
N GLY A 213 2.12 -15.56 14.69
CA GLY A 213 2.94 -16.74 14.99
C GLY A 213 3.39 -17.51 13.74
N LYS A 214 3.30 -16.88 12.56
CA LYS A 214 3.76 -17.48 11.29
C LYS A 214 4.69 -16.51 10.57
N PRO A 215 5.93 -16.38 11.07
CA PRO A 215 6.91 -15.48 10.49
C PRO A 215 7.41 -16.02 9.14
N VAL A 216 7.67 -15.12 8.21
CA VAL A 216 8.14 -15.42 6.86
C VAL A 216 9.59 -14.95 6.72
N PRO A 217 10.47 -15.74 6.08
CA PRO A 217 11.84 -15.34 5.88
C PRO A 217 11.96 -14.19 4.88
N VAL A 218 12.69 -13.15 5.27
CA VAL A 218 12.97 -11.98 4.42
C VAL A 218 14.42 -11.91 3.96
N GLY A 219 15.31 -12.64 4.63
CA GLY A 219 16.72 -12.66 4.29
C GLY A 219 17.57 -13.33 5.35
N ARG A 220 18.81 -12.88 5.47
CA ARG A 220 19.78 -13.39 6.44
C ARG A 220 20.63 -12.27 7.02
N VAL A 221 21.20 -12.51 8.19
CA VAL A 221 22.18 -11.62 8.81
C VAL A 221 23.46 -11.61 7.97
N ARG A 222 24.00 -10.41 7.74
CA ARG A 222 25.30 -10.21 7.11
C ARG A 222 26.00 -9.04 7.78
N TYR A 223 27.07 -9.33 8.53
CA TYR A 223 27.83 -8.29 9.23
C TYR A 223 28.84 -7.57 8.34
N SER A 224 29.40 -8.25 7.32
CA SER A 224 30.38 -7.64 6.42
C SER A 224 30.17 -8.08 4.97
N SER A 225 30.52 -7.19 4.03
CA SER A 225 30.44 -7.49 2.61
C SER A 225 31.42 -8.60 2.18
N SER A 226 32.56 -8.71 2.85
CA SER A 226 33.61 -9.67 2.48
C SER A 226 33.33 -11.09 2.98
N GLU A 227 32.38 -11.28 3.91
CA GLU A 227 31.98 -12.60 4.44
C GLU A 227 33.16 -13.49 4.84
N VAL A 228 34.19 -12.88 5.43
CA VAL A 228 35.36 -13.56 5.99
C VAL A 228 35.03 -13.94 7.43
N SER A 229 34.18 -14.94 7.60
CA SER A 229 33.99 -15.61 8.90
C SER A 229 34.56 -17.02 8.83
N VAL A 230 35.13 -17.48 9.95
CA VAL A 230 35.69 -18.82 10.13
C VAL A 230 34.57 -19.86 10.14
N ASP A 231 33.39 -19.50 10.67
CA ASP A 231 32.19 -20.32 10.66
C ASP A 231 31.03 -19.57 9.99
N ARG A 232 31.01 -19.65 8.66
CA ARG A 232 29.97 -19.01 7.85
C ARG A 232 28.58 -19.53 8.14
N GLU A 233 28.43 -20.81 8.48
CA GLU A 233 27.10 -21.37 8.75
C GLU A 233 26.54 -20.84 10.05
N ALA A 234 27.36 -20.73 11.11
CA ALA A 234 26.93 -20.20 12.39
C ALA A 234 26.57 -18.70 12.35
N GLU A 235 27.18 -17.90 11.46
CA GLU A 235 26.78 -16.50 11.26
C GLU A 235 25.64 -16.31 10.24
N ASN A 236 25.34 -17.33 9.43
CA ASN A 236 24.33 -17.28 8.38
C ASN A 236 22.92 -17.55 8.93
N VAL A 237 22.48 -16.67 9.82
CA VAL A 237 21.17 -16.76 10.47
C VAL A 237 20.09 -16.13 9.61
N GLN A 238 19.01 -16.87 9.40
CA GLN A 238 17.82 -16.39 8.70
C GLN A 238 17.09 -15.32 9.52
N VAL A 239 16.70 -14.24 8.84
CA VAL A 239 15.88 -13.16 9.39
C VAL A 239 14.45 -13.40 8.92
N ASN A 240 13.54 -13.51 9.88
CA ASN A 240 12.12 -13.64 9.64
C ASN A 240 11.39 -12.38 10.11
N ILE A 241 10.28 -12.08 9.46
CA ILE A 241 9.36 -11.03 9.88
C ILE A 241 7.97 -11.64 10.05
N GLU A 242 7.22 -11.18 11.04
CA GLU A 242 5.82 -11.53 11.16
C GLU A 242 5.01 -10.65 10.18
N PRO A 243 4.32 -11.21 9.17
CA PRO A 243 3.56 -10.37 8.23
C PRO A 243 2.46 -9.57 8.93
N THR A 244 1.93 -10.08 10.04
CA THR A 244 0.90 -9.40 10.84
C THR A 244 1.39 -8.11 11.50
N ASP A 245 2.70 -7.95 11.72
CA ASP A 245 3.26 -6.68 12.22
C ASP A 245 3.14 -5.53 11.21
N MET A 246 2.93 -5.85 9.94
CA MET A 246 2.76 -4.88 8.86
C MET A 246 1.29 -4.58 8.58
N LEU A 247 0.37 -5.37 9.13
CA LEU A 247 -1.07 -5.16 8.97
C LEU A 247 -1.54 -4.03 9.88
N ALA A 248 -2.36 -3.13 9.33
CA ALA A 248 -2.85 -1.93 10.02
C ALA A 248 -1.75 -0.98 10.56
N ARG A 249 -0.49 -1.19 10.19
CA ARG A 249 0.64 -0.30 10.52
C ARG A 249 1.21 0.35 9.27
N ARG A 250 1.70 1.57 9.42
CA ARG A 250 2.35 2.30 8.33
C ARG A 250 3.81 1.87 8.23
N THR A 251 4.18 1.29 7.11
CA THR A 251 5.55 0.84 6.84
C THR A 251 6.19 1.73 5.78
N ALA A 252 7.45 2.12 6.00
CA ALA A 252 8.23 2.90 5.05
C ALA A 252 9.54 2.18 4.73
N LEU A 253 9.85 2.06 3.43
CA LEU A 253 11.08 1.43 2.94
C LEU A 253 11.98 2.48 2.29
N PHE A 254 13.15 2.73 2.87
CA PHE A 254 14.13 3.68 2.36
C PHE A 254 15.32 2.93 1.76
N GLY A 255 15.85 3.43 0.65
CA GLY A 255 17.03 2.85 0.00
C GLY A 255 17.38 3.58 -1.30
N MET A 256 18.63 3.46 -1.74
CA MET A 256 19.09 4.01 -3.02
C MET A 256 18.50 3.22 -4.20
N SER A 257 18.51 3.79 -5.41
CA SER A 257 18.09 3.04 -6.61
C SER A 257 19.01 1.83 -6.84
N ARG A 258 18.44 0.70 -7.27
CA ARG A 258 19.13 -0.60 -7.43
C ARG A 258 19.70 -1.22 -6.15
N SER A 259 19.24 -0.79 -4.97
CA SER A 259 19.63 -1.40 -3.69
C SER A 259 18.73 -2.57 -3.24
N GLY A 260 17.83 -3.06 -4.09
CA GLY A 260 16.90 -4.15 -3.75
C GLY A 260 15.58 -3.73 -3.10
N LYS A 261 15.19 -2.45 -3.16
CA LYS A 261 13.90 -1.97 -2.61
C LYS A 261 12.70 -2.74 -3.18
N SER A 262 12.61 -2.82 -4.50
CA SER A 262 11.49 -3.50 -5.17
C SER A 262 11.44 -4.97 -4.78
N ASN A 263 12.58 -5.68 -4.77
CA ASN A 263 12.66 -7.08 -4.32
C ASN A 263 12.19 -7.26 -2.87
N THR A 264 12.50 -6.30 -1.99
CA THR A 264 12.02 -6.33 -0.61
C THR A 264 10.49 -6.19 -0.55
N ILE A 265 9.91 -5.29 -1.36
CA ILE A 265 8.46 -5.14 -1.48
C ILE A 265 7.83 -6.42 -2.06
N LYS A 266 8.47 -7.04 -3.07
CA LYS A 266 8.01 -8.31 -3.65
C LYS A 266 7.90 -9.39 -2.57
N THR A 267 8.96 -9.57 -1.78
CA THR A 267 8.97 -10.55 -0.68
C THR A 267 7.91 -10.25 0.37
N LEU A 268 7.75 -8.98 0.77
CA LEU A 268 6.78 -8.60 1.78
C LEU A 268 5.32 -8.79 1.30
N ALA A 269 4.99 -8.32 0.12
CA ALA A 269 3.66 -8.48 -0.46
C ALA A 269 3.32 -9.96 -0.68
N SER A 270 4.30 -10.78 -1.08
CA SER A 270 4.14 -12.24 -1.18
C SER A 270 3.89 -12.87 0.21
N ALA A 271 4.63 -12.43 1.23
CA ALA A 271 4.46 -12.91 2.60
C ALA A 271 3.06 -12.63 3.15
N ILE A 272 2.54 -11.41 2.91
CA ILE A 272 1.17 -11.03 3.29
C ILE A 272 0.15 -11.83 2.46
N PHE A 273 0.40 -11.99 1.15
CA PHE A 273 -0.48 -12.74 0.26
C PHE A 273 -0.63 -14.21 0.71
N ASP A 274 0.47 -14.82 1.16
CA ASP A 274 0.53 -16.21 1.59
C ASP A 274 -0.16 -16.49 2.93
N LEU A 275 -0.58 -15.46 3.68
CA LEU A 275 -1.43 -15.64 4.86
C LEU A 275 -2.74 -16.37 4.52
N ARG A 276 -3.24 -16.29 3.28
CA ARG A 276 -4.41 -17.08 2.84
C ARG A 276 -4.19 -18.59 2.85
N LYS A 277 -2.94 -19.05 2.73
CA LYS A 277 -2.59 -20.48 2.80
C LYS A 277 -2.66 -21.01 4.23
N ILE A 278 -2.57 -20.10 5.19
CA ILE A 278 -2.63 -20.37 6.62
C ILE A 278 -4.08 -20.45 7.09
N ASP A 279 -4.89 -19.49 6.65
CA ASP A 279 -6.31 -19.39 6.95
C ASP A 279 -7.01 -18.87 5.68
N SER A 280 -7.87 -19.70 5.08
CA SER A 280 -8.53 -19.39 3.81
C SER A 280 -9.57 -18.28 3.90
N GLU A 281 -10.06 -17.99 5.10
CA GLU A 281 -11.06 -16.95 5.35
C GLU A 281 -10.38 -15.68 5.85
N LYS A 282 -9.65 -15.76 6.96
CA LYS A 282 -9.03 -14.60 7.62
C LYS A 282 -7.74 -14.14 6.94
N GLY A 283 -7.05 -15.05 6.25
CA GLY A 283 -5.78 -14.77 5.58
C GLY A 283 -5.91 -14.09 4.21
N ARG A 284 -7.14 -13.89 3.72
CA ARG A 284 -7.41 -13.21 2.44
C ARG A 284 -7.34 -11.69 2.60
N ILE A 285 -6.13 -11.16 2.57
CA ILE A 285 -5.87 -9.72 2.73
C ILE A 285 -5.74 -9.07 1.35
N GLY A 286 -6.63 -8.12 1.07
CA GLY A 286 -6.60 -7.31 -0.14
C GLY A 286 -5.37 -6.42 -0.19
N GLN A 287 -4.65 -6.43 -1.31
CA GLN A 287 -3.42 -5.64 -1.48
C GLN A 287 -3.51 -4.83 -2.77
N LEU A 288 -3.23 -3.52 -2.70
CA LEU A 288 -3.22 -2.63 -3.85
C LEU A 288 -1.81 -2.11 -4.09
N ILE A 289 -1.27 -2.33 -5.30
CA ILE A 289 0.04 -1.84 -5.72
C ILE A 289 -0.15 -0.89 -6.91
N PHE A 290 0.21 0.38 -6.74
CA PHE A 290 0.39 1.33 -7.83
C PHE A 290 1.79 1.18 -8.41
N ASP A 291 1.89 0.59 -9.60
CA ASP A 291 3.15 0.23 -10.23
C ASP A 291 3.57 1.28 -11.27
N VAL A 292 4.23 2.33 -10.77
CA VAL A 292 4.69 3.46 -11.60
C VAL A 292 5.77 3.04 -12.61
N ASN A 293 6.58 2.02 -12.30
CA ASN A 293 7.70 1.59 -13.15
C ASN A 293 7.39 0.31 -13.95
N GLY A 294 6.26 -0.35 -13.68
CA GLY A 294 5.90 -1.63 -14.31
C GLY A 294 6.68 -2.83 -13.77
N GLU A 295 7.37 -2.72 -12.63
CA GLU A 295 8.27 -3.75 -12.08
C GLU A 295 7.55 -4.94 -11.40
N TYR A 296 6.26 -4.77 -11.09
CA TYR A 296 5.42 -5.73 -10.38
C TYR A 296 4.40 -6.39 -11.31
N ALA A 297 3.86 -5.63 -12.27
CA ALA A 297 2.89 -6.10 -13.26
C ALA A 297 3.53 -6.88 -14.43
N ASN A 298 4.77 -6.53 -14.79
CA ASN A 298 5.45 -7.06 -15.97
C ASN A 298 6.66 -7.91 -15.59
N ASP A 299 6.95 -8.94 -16.39
CA ASP A 299 8.14 -9.77 -16.20
C ASP A 299 9.41 -8.96 -16.46
N ASN A 300 10.35 -9.00 -15.52
CA ASN A 300 11.67 -8.38 -15.70
C ASN A 300 12.58 -9.40 -16.40
N PRO A 301 13.27 -9.07 -17.53
CA PRO A 301 14.15 -10.02 -18.21
C PRO A 301 15.31 -10.57 -17.36
N GLN A 302 15.60 -9.93 -16.22
CA GLN A 302 16.67 -10.33 -15.29
C GLN A 302 16.18 -11.20 -14.13
N ASP A 303 14.88 -11.20 -13.83
CA ASP A 303 14.30 -11.97 -12.73
C ASP A 303 13.36 -13.04 -13.32
N GLU A 304 13.48 -14.30 -12.92
CA GLU A 304 12.55 -15.36 -13.33
C GLU A 304 11.19 -15.22 -12.62
N GLY A 305 10.44 -14.15 -12.94
CA GLY A 305 9.05 -13.94 -12.53
C GLY A 305 8.70 -12.54 -11.98
N CYS A 306 7.41 -12.22 -11.96
CA CYS A 306 6.83 -11.01 -11.35
C CYS A 306 5.75 -11.36 -10.30
N LEU A 307 5.28 -10.38 -9.53
CA LEU A 307 4.25 -10.63 -8.50
C LEU A 307 2.97 -11.21 -9.08
N ARG A 308 2.64 -10.83 -10.32
CA ARG A 308 1.50 -11.36 -11.07
C ARG A 308 1.54 -12.89 -11.16
N ASN A 309 2.71 -13.49 -11.26
CA ASN A 309 2.87 -14.92 -11.48
C ASN A 309 2.78 -15.75 -10.19
N ILE A 310 2.63 -15.12 -9.01
CA ILE A 310 2.49 -15.83 -7.72
C ILE A 310 1.21 -16.67 -7.71
N ASN A 311 0.11 -16.12 -8.22
CA ASN A 311 -1.16 -16.82 -8.36
C ASN A 311 -2.03 -16.13 -9.42
N VAL A 312 -2.28 -16.82 -10.53
CA VAL A 312 -3.00 -16.24 -11.68
C VAL A 312 -4.50 -15.98 -11.39
N GLU A 313 -5.09 -16.64 -10.39
CA GLU A 313 -6.52 -16.50 -10.07
C GLU A 313 -6.78 -15.33 -9.09
N ASP A 314 -5.89 -15.16 -8.12
CA ASP A 314 -6.03 -14.22 -7.01
C ASP A 314 -5.18 -12.93 -7.18
N VAL A 315 -4.43 -12.82 -8.28
CA VAL A 315 -3.72 -11.59 -8.68
C VAL A 315 -4.35 -11.00 -9.94
N VAL A 316 -4.79 -9.75 -9.87
CA VAL A 316 -5.46 -9.04 -10.98
C VAL A 316 -4.64 -7.83 -11.39
N THR A 317 -4.39 -7.70 -12.68
CA THR A 317 -3.67 -6.56 -13.26
C THR A 317 -4.62 -5.60 -13.99
N TYR A 318 -4.40 -4.31 -13.76
CA TYR A 318 -5.10 -3.22 -14.41
C TYR A 318 -4.06 -2.36 -15.15
N GLY A 319 -4.39 -1.86 -16.34
CA GLY A 319 -3.48 -0.97 -17.08
C GLY A 319 -4.18 -0.19 -18.19
N LEU A 320 -3.54 0.88 -18.67
CA LEU A 320 -4.15 1.78 -19.67
C LEU A 320 -4.32 1.09 -21.03
N PHE A 321 -3.44 0.15 -21.34
CA PHE A 321 -3.44 -0.60 -22.59
C PHE A 321 -3.42 -2.10 -22.30
N LYS A 322 -3.93 -2.89 -23.25
CA LYS A 322 -3.75 -4.34 -23.24
C LYS A 322 -2.27 -4.64 -23.42
N HIS A 323 -1.78 -5.67 -22.74
CA HIS A 323 -0.38 -6.06 -22.79
C HIS A 323 -0.23 -7.44 -23.46
N PRO A 324 0.67 -7.62 -24.45
CA PRO A 324 0.76 -8.87 -25.20
C PRO A 324 1.03 -10.12 -24.35
N ASN A 325 1.78 -9.98 -23.26
CA ASN A 325 2.11 -11.09 -22.36
C ASN A 325 1.16 -11.20 -21.15
N ASP A 326 0.10 -10.39 -21.11
CA ASP A 326 -0.86 -10.33 -20.01
C ASP A 326 -2.28 -10.15 -20.57
N GLU A 327 -2.82 -11.21 -21.17
CA GLU A 327 -4.16 -11.21 -21.79
C GLU A 327 -5.28 -10.95 -20.78
N GLY A 328 -5.06 -11.28 -19.50
CA GLY A 328 -6.00 -11.04 -18.40
C GLY A 328 -6.04 -9.59 -17.89
N ARG A 329 -5.17 -8.71 -18.41
CA ARG A 329 -5.10 -7.32 -17.98
C ARG A 329 -6.40 -6.57 -18.27
N ARG A 330 -7.01 -6.03 -17.22
CA ARG A 330 -8.21 -5.19 -17.33
C ARG A 330 -7.82 -3.74 -17.62
N LEU A 331 -8.70 -3.01 -18.31
CA LEU A 331 -8.43 -1.64 -18.73
C LEU A 331 -8.88 -0.63 -17.67
N ILE A 332 -8.02 0.35 -17.38
CA ILE A 332 -8.39 1.53 -16.56
C ILE A 332 -9.03 2.64 -17.42
N LYS A 333 -10.02 2.25 -18.22
CA LYS A 333 -10.76 3.14 -19.12
C LYS A 333 -12.25 3.09 -18.76
N LEU A 334 -13.00 4.10 -19.22
CA LEU A 334 -14.45 4.17 -19.01
C LEU A 334 -15.19 4.21 -20.35
N ASN A 335 -16.44 3.76 -20.33
CA ASN A 335 -17.35 4.00 -21.43
C ASN A 335 -18.10 5.34 -21.24
N PHE A 336 -17.48 6.44 -21.68
CA PHE A 336 -18.07 7.79 -21.65
C PHE A 336 -19.40 7.88 -22.43
N PHE A 337 -19.66 6.93 -23.33
CA PHE A 337 -20.87 6.86 -24.13
C PHE A 337 -22.05 6.23 -23.37
N GLY A 338 -21.76 5.42 -22.34
CA GLY A 338 -22.71 4.56 -21.65
C GLY A 338 -23.27 3.45 -22.55
N GLU A 339 -24.22 2.71 -22.03
CA GLU A 339 -24.87 1.60 -22.74
C GLU A 339 -26.15 2.01 -23.46
N ASN A 340 -26.67 1.12 -24.30
CA ASN A 340 -27.96 1.33 -24.93
C ASN A 340 -29.09 1.11 -23.91
N VAL A 341 -29.90 2.15 -23.68
CA VAL A 341 -31.09 2.08 -22.84
C VAL A 341 -32.19 1.31 -23.57
N GLN A 342 -32.61 0.18 -23.00
CA GLN A 342 -33.69 -0.65 -23.54
C GLN A 342 -35.07 -0.12 -23.16
N ASP A 343 -35.26 0.23 -21.89
CA ASP A 343 -36.51 0.78 -21.37
C ASP A 343 -36.30 2.16 -20.77
N TRP A 344 -36.83 3.18 -21.43
CA TRP A 344 -36.73 4.57 -20.98
C TRP A 344 -37.74 4.91 -19.87
N SER A 345 -38.66 4.01 -19.54
CA SER A 345 -39.63 4.18 -18.46
C SER A 345 -39.10 3.71 -17.10
N ASP A 346 -38.12 2.82 -17.09
CA ASP A 346 -37.42 2.35 -15.90
C ASP A 346 -36.26 3.30 -15.52
N LYS A 347 -36.48 4.15 -14.51
CA LYS A 347 -35.47 5.12 -14.04
C LYS A 347 -34.26 4.44 -13.41
N GLU A 348 -34.44 3.30 -12.73
CA GLU A 348 -33.33 2.57 -12.08
C GLU A 348 -32.48 1.82 -13.11
N GLY A 349 -33.12 1.15 -14.08
CA GLY A 349 -32.42 0.54 -15.22
C GLY A 349 -31.63 1.57 -16.03
N LEU A 350 -32.22 2.75 -16.25
CA LEU A 350 -31.56 3.85 -16.97
C LEU A 350 -30.33 4.38 -16.21
N GLN A 351 -30.42 4.57 -14.88
CA GLN A 351 -29.26 4.98 -14.08
C GLN A 351 -28.11 3.97 -14.21
N ARG A 352 -28.41 2.67 -14.13
CA ARG A 352 -27.41 1.60 -14.29
C ARG A 352 -26.76 1.61 -15.66
N SER A 353 -27.54 1.70 -16.74
CA SER A 353 -27.00 1.73 -18.11
C SER A 353 -26.17 2.99 -18.43
N LEU A 354 -26.34 4.07 -17.65
CA LEU A 354 -25.67 5.35 -17.88
C LEU A 354 -24.61 5.70 -16.82
N ASP A 355 -24.35 4.83 -15.85
CA ASP A 355 -23.44 5.09 -14.74
C ASP A 355 -22.03 5.52 -15.21
N MET A 356 -21.45 4.76 -16.15
CA MET A 356 -20.16 5.11 -16.76
C MET A 356 -20.21 6.40 -17.59
N LEU A 357 -21.36 6.75 -18.17
CA LEU A 357 -21.52 8.01 -18.88
C LEU A 357 -21.50 9.18 -17.90
N PHE A 358 -22.11 9.03 -16.72
CA PHE A 358 -22.07 10.05 -15.68
C PHE A 358 -20.64 10.22 -15.15
N ALA A 359 -19.95 9.11 -14.84
CA ALA A 359 -18.54 9.14 -14.48
C ALA A 359 -17.66 9.79 -15.56
N GLY A 360 -17.91 9.47 -16.84
CA GLY A 360 -17.22 10.09 -17.96
C GLY A 360 -17.51 11.60 -18.08
N LYS A 361 -18.76 12.01 -17.86
CA LYS A 361 -19.14 13.43 -17.83
C LYS A 361 -18.45 14.18 -16.70
N GLU A 362 -18.34 13.61 -15.51
CA GLU A 362 -17.60 14.21 -14.38
C GLU A 362 -16.12 14.44 -14.73
N ILE A 363 -15.47 13.46 -15.37
CA ILE A 363 -14.07 13.60 -15.82
C ILE A 363 -13.93 14.70 -16.86
N ILE A 364 -14.86 14.79 -17.81
CA ILE A 364 -14.88 15.88 -18.79
C ILE A 364 -15.03 17.23 -18.07
N ASP A 365 -15.92 17.31 -17.09
CA ASP A 365 -16.17 18.55 -16.35
C ASP A 365 -14.95 19.00 -15.55
N GLU A 366 -14.29 18.08 -14.86
CA GLU A 366 -13.06 18.37 -14.10
C GLU A 366 -11.95 18.87 -15.03
N HIS A 367 -11.73 18.17 -16.15
CA HIS A 367 -10.75 18.59 -17.16
C HIS A 367 -11.05 20.00 -17.70
N LEU A 368 -12.32 20.27 -18.03
CA LEU A 368 -12.74 21.58 -18.53
C LEU A 368 -12.66 22.69 -17.46
N ARG A 369 -12.86 22.37 -16.17
CA ARG A 369 -12.68 23.32 -15.05
C ARG A 369 -11.22 23.71 -14.86
N GLY A 370 -10.28 22.82 -15.17
CA GLY A 370 -8.84 23.09 -15.12
C GLY A 370 -8.37 24.14 -16.14
N ILE A 371 -9.21 24.53 -17.09
CA ILE A 371 -8.89 25.52 -18.11
C ILE A 371 -9.01 26.94 -17.52
N THR A 372 -7.88 27.61 -17.39
CA THR A 372 -7.81 29.03 -16.99
C THR A 372 -8.61 29.91 -17.97
N ASN A 373 -9.47 30.79 -17.43
CA ASN A 373 -10.35 31.69 -18.21
C ASN A 373 -11.27 30.95 -19.19
N ALA A 374 -11.84 29.81 -18.78
CA ALA A 374 -12.84 29.09 -19.56
C ALA A 374 -13.99 30.03 -20.00
N PRO A 375 -14.30 30.12 -21.31
CA PRO A 375 -15.42 30.90 -21.81
C PRO A 375 -16.77 30.47 -21.20
N GLN A 376 -17.74 31.39 -21.12
CA GLN A 376 -19.06 31.13 -20.51
C GLN A 376 -19.80 29.91 -21.09
N TYR A 377 -19.60 29.59 -22.37
CA TYR A 377 -20.22 28.42 -22.99
C TYR A 377 -19.70 27.09 -22.42
N ILE A 378 -18.43 27.03 -21.99
CA ILE A 378 -17.85 25.88 -21.30
C ILE A 378 -18.48 25.74 -19.92
N SER A 379 -18.60 26.85 -19.18
CA SER A 379 -19.23 26.83 -17.85
C SER A 379 -20.68 26.33 -17.89
N ARG A 380 -21.44 26.67 -18.94
CA ARG A 380 -22.81 26.15 -19.12
C ARG A 380 -22.85 24.65 -19.38
N PHE A 381 -21.90 24.13 -20.15
CA PHE A 381 -21.77 22.68 -20.38
C PHE A 381 -21.37 21.94 -19.09
N ILE A 382 -20.41 22.47 -18.34
CA ILE A 382 -19.99 21.91 -17.05
C ILE A 382 -21.17 21.82 -16.08
N ASN A 383 -21.99 22.86 -16.01
CA ASN A 383 -23.14 22.91 -15.10
C ASN A 383 -24.35 22.10 -15.61
N THR A 384 -24.22 21.40 -16.74
CA THR A 384 -25.26 20.50 -17.25
C THR A 384 -25.20 19.16 -16.52
N ASN A 385 -26.16 18.91 -15.62
CA ASN A 385 -26.34 17.59 -15.03
C ASN A 385 -26.99 16.66 -16.07
N LEU A 386 -26.38 15.51 -16.34
CA LEU A 386 -26.92 14.50 -17.26
C LEU A 386 -27.74 13.44 -16.55
N GLU A 387 -27.81 13.44 -15.23
CA GLU A 387 -28.67 12.52 -14.48
C GLU A 387 -30.15 12.71 -14.81
N PRO A 388 -30.97 11.67 -14.65
CA PRO A 388 -32.38 11.74 -14.97
C PRO A 388 -33.11 12.63 -13.95
N PRO A 389 -33.84 13.67 -14.38
CA PRO A 389 -34.46 14.63 -13.46
C PRO A 389 -35.47 13.96 -12.49
N ASP A 390 -35.66 14.57 -11.32
CA ASP A 390 -36.63 14.13 -10.30
C ASP A 390 -38.09 14.51 -10.60
N ALA A 391 -38.31 15.23 -11.70
CA ALA A 391 -39.64 15.54 -12.18
C ALA A 391 -40.44 14.27 -12.55
N ARG A 392 -41.77 14.41 -12.62
CA ARG A 392 -42.67 13.31 -13.04
C ARG A 392 -42.18 12.68 -14.35
N TRP A 393 -41.80 11.41 -14.29
CA TRP A 393 -41.19 10.65 -15.39
C TRP A 393 -42.18 10.20 -16.47
N GLY A 394 -42.93 11.14 -17.03
CA GLY A 394 -43.88 10.89 -18.11
C GLY A 394 -43.22 10.87 -19.50
N ARG A 395 -43.96 10.41 -20.51
CA ARG A 395 -43.51 10.31 -21.91
C ARG A 395 -42.85 11.58 -22.45
N GLY A 396 -43.36 12.76 -22.10
CA GLY A 396 -42.78 14.04 -22.51
C GLY A 396 -41.39 14.29 -21.94
N GLN A 397 -41.14 13.94 -20.68
CA GLN A 397 -39.82 14.06 -20.06
C GLN A 397 -38.85 13.02 -20.58
N GLN A 398 -39.32 11.79 -20.81
CA GLN A 398 -38.51 10.73 -21.43
C GLN A 398 -38.00 11.17 -22.82
N ILE A 399 -38.86 11.78 -23.65
CA ILE A 399 -38.45 12.29 -24.97
C ILE A 399 -37.39 13.40 -24.85
N ARG A 400 -37.58 14.35 -23.92
CA ARG A 400 -36.61 15.44 -23.69
C ARG A 400 -35.27 14.90 -23.21
N TYR A 401 -35.28 14.02 -22.22
CA TYR A 401 -34.08 13.41 -21.68
C TYR A 401 -33.34 12.57 -22.71
N ARG A 402 -34.07 11.72 -23.46
CA ARG A 402 -33.50 10.95 -24.57
C ARG A 402 -32.85 11.85 -25.60
N ARG A 403 -33.51 12.95 -25.99
CA ARG A 403 -32.92 13.96 -26.89
C ARG A 403 -31.63 14.53 -26.34
N ASN A 404 -31.60 14.94 -25.08
CA ASN A 404 -30.41 15.52 -24.47
C ASN A 404 -29.25 14.52 -24.45
N LEU A 405 -29.51 13.26 -24.10
CA LEU A 405 -28.51 12.20 -24.15
C LEU A 405 -28.00 11.95 -25.59
N THR A 406 -28.88 11.94 -26.58
CA THR A 406 -28.48 11.80 -27.99
C THR A 406 -27.63 12.98 -28.45
N VAL A 407 -27.94 14.22 -28.03
CA VAL A 407 -27.10 15.41 -28.31
C VAL A 407 -25.72 15.27 -27.65
N TYR A 408 -25.66 14.87 -26.39
CA TYR A 408 -24.39 14.65 -25.68
C TYR A 408 -23.53 13.58 -26.37
N ARG A 409 -24.12 12.46 -26.76
CA ARG A 409 -23.44 11.41 -27.53
C ARG A 409 -22.92 11.89 -28.88
N ALA A 410 -23.66 12.77 -29.57
CA ALA A 410 -23.18 13.40 -30.79
C ALA A 410 -21.95 14.29 -30.55
N ILE A 411 -21.93 15.05 -29.45
CA ILE A 411 -20.76 15.83 -29.02
C ILE A 411 -19.55 14.92 -28.81
N LEU A 412 -19.72 13.79 -28.11
CA LEU A 412 -18.63 12.81 -27.89
C LEU A 412 -18.10 12.24 -29.21
N THR A 413 -18.97 11.82 -30.13
CA THR A 413 -18.52 11.32 -31.44
C THR A 413 -17.78 12.37 -32.26
N ALA A 414 -18.21 13.63 -32.21
CA ALA A 414 -17.52 14.74 -32.86
C ALA A 414 -16.15 15.06 -32.21
N ALA A 415 -15.99 14.70 -30.93
CA ALA A 415 -14.72 14.71 -30.20
C ALA A 415 -13.88 13.43 -30.43
N ASN A 416 -14.25 12.55 -31.37
CA ASN A 416 -13.61 11.28 -31.72
C ASN A 416 -13.73 10.15 -30.68
N PHE A 417 -14.73 10.20 -29.81
CA PHE A 417 -15.06 9.06 -28.95
C PHE A 417 -15.82 8.02 -29.77
N ASN A 418 -15.31 6.80 -29.81
CA ASN A 418 -15.90 5.71 -30.59
C ASN A 418 -17.22 5.24 -29.95
N ALA A 419 -18.31 5.23 -30.71
CA ALA A 419 -19.56 4.70 -30.20
C ALA A 419 -19.48 3.18 -29.96
N PRO A 420 -20.19 2.62 -28.96
CA PRO A 420 -20.40 1.19 -28.78
C PRO A 420 -21.03 0.52 -30.01
N SER A 421 -20.80 -0.79 -30.18
CA SER A 421 -21.25 -1.56 -31.35
C SER A 421 -22.78 -1.52 -31.55
N ASN A 422 -23.55 -1.40 -30.46
CA ASN A 422 -25.01 -1.26 -30.47
C ASN A 422 -25.50 0.18 -30.64
N LEU A 423 -24.59 1.17 -30.74
CA LEU A 423 -24.90 2.61 -30.82
C LEU A 423 -24.16 3.31 -31.96
N GLN A 424 -23.87 2.60 -33.06
CA GLN A 424 -23.13 3.14 -34.23
C GLN A 424 -23.86 4.28 -34.98
N SER A 425 -25.14 4.50 -34.70
CA SER A 425 -25.95 5.58 -35.30
C SER A 425 -26.85 6.22 -34.26
N ALA A 426 -27.26 7.47 -34.51
CA ALA A 426 -28.16 8.20 -33.62
C ALA A 426 -29.62 7.84 -33.93
N ASP A 427 -30.33 7.20 -32.99
CA ASP A 427 -31.79 7.03 -33.07
C ASP A 427 -32.50 8.29 -32.57
N ILE A 428 -32.87 9.14 -33.52
CA ILE A 428 -33.53 10.43 -33.32
C ILE A 428 -35.05 10.38 -33.56
N GLY A 429 -35.61 9.18 -33.80
CA GLY A 429 -37.01 8.98 -34.11
C GLY A 429 -37.94 9.55 -33.02
N GLY A 430 -38.73 10.55 -33.40
CA GLY A 430 -39.72 11.17 -32.51
C GLY A 430 -39.14 12.13 -31.45
N LEU A 431 -37.83 12.43 -31.51
CA LEU A 431 -37.19 13.39 -30.59
C LEU A 431 -37.44 14.87 -30.99
N PHE A 432 -37.69 15.09 -32.28
CA PHE A 432 -37.92 16.41 -32.88
C PHE A 432 -39.31 16.44 -33.53
N SER A 433 -40.20 17.29 -33.01
CA SER A 433 -41.61 17.32 -33.44
C SER A 433 -41.75 17.84 -34.87
N ASN A 434 -42.88 17.53 -35.51
CA ASN A 434 -43.20 18.08 -36.83
C ASN A 434 -43.25 19.62 -36.81
N ASP A 435 -43.84 20.20 -35.75
CA ASP A 435 -43.96 21.65 -35.58
C ASP A 435 -42.60 22.35 -35.53
N LEU A 436 -41.60 21.75 -34.87
CA LEU A 436 -40.22 22.27 -34.86
C LEU A 436 -39.62 22.26 -36.27
N ARG A 437 -39.77 21.14 -36.98
CA ARG A 437 -39.24 20.97 -38.34
C ARG A 437 -39.88 21.93 -39.34
N GLN A 438 -41.17 22.24 -39.16
CA GLN A 438 -41.87 23.27 -39.93
C GLN A 438 -41.34 24.67 -39.61
N ALA A 439 -41.14 25.00 -38.33
CA ALA A 439 -40.56 26.28 -37.92
C ALA A 439 -39.13 26.48 -38.43
N MET A 440 -38.34 25.41 -38.53
CA MET A 440 -37.02 25.47 -39.16
C MET A 440 -37.11 25.69 -40.68
N THR A 441 -38.10 25.07 -41.34
CA THR A 441 -38.28 25.18 -42.80
C THR A 441 -38.83 26.55 -43.22
N SER A 442 -39.49 27.29 -42.31
CA SER A 442 -39.96 28.66 -42.59
C SER A 442 -38.85 29.71 -42.59
N VAL A 443 -37.65 29.36 -42.14
CA VAL A 443 -36.48 30.26 -42.23
C VAL A 443 -36.02 30.31 -43.68
N GLU A 444 -35.79 31.51 -44.22
CA GLU A 444 -35.30 31.73 -45.60
C GLU A 444 -33.80 31.36 -45.78
N ASP A 445 -33.41 30.14 -45.38
CA ASP A 445 -32.07 29.56 -45.56
C ASP A 445 -32.16 28.03 -45.71
N GLU A 446 -31.62 27.50 -46.82
CA GLU A 446 -31.64 26.07 -47.17
C GLU A 446 -31.04 25.16 -46.09
N ARG A 447 -30.08 25.66 -45.30
CA ARG A 447 -29.43 24.89 -44.23
C ARG A 447 -30.45 24.40 -43.21
N PHE A 448 -31.43 25.24 -42.83
CA PHE A 448 -32.46 24.87 -41.87
C PHE A 448 -33.46 23.86 -42.46
N GLY A 449 -33.80 23.97 -43.74
CA GLY A 449 -34.65 22.98 -44.43
C GLY A 449 -34.01 21.60 -44.53
N ARG A 450 -32.69 21.53 -44.81
CA ARG A 450 -31.93 20.27 -44.79
C ARG A 450 -31.87 19.69 -43.39
N ALA A 451 -31.53 20.52 -42.39
CA ALA A 451 -31.52 20.11 -40.99
C ALA A 451 -32.90 19.58 -40.54
N ALA A 452 -33.99 20.26 -40.90
CA ALA A 452 -35.36 19.81 -40.59
C ALA A 452 -35.70 18.45 -41.22
N THR A 453 -35.19 18.20 -42.44
CA THR A 453 -35.35 16.90 -43.11
C THR A 453 -34.62 15.80 -42.35
N THR A 454 -33.36 16.02 -41.97
CA THR A 454 -32.56 15.08 -41.16
C THR A 454 -33.20 14.82 -39.80
N LEU A 455 -33.66 15.87 -39.09
CA LEU A 455 -34.37 15.74 -37.80
C LEU A 455 -35.70 14.96 -37.89
N GLY A 456 -36.24 14.77 -39.09
CA GLY A 456 -37.44 13.97 -39.34
C GLY A 456 -37.18 12.48 -39.55
N GLN A 457 -35.92 12.06 -39.70
CA GLN A 457 -35.56 10.67 -39.90
C GLN A 457 -35.61 9.89 -38.58
N ARG A 458 -35.61 8.55 -38.65
CA ARG A 458 -35.52 7.71 -37.45
C ARG A 458 -34.08 7.55 -36.99
N THR A 459 -33.19 7.20 -37.90
CA THR A 459 -31.77 6.92 -37.62
C THR A 459 -30.89 7.68 -38.59
N VAL A 460 -29.85 8.33 -38.08
CA VAL A 460 -28.88 9.10 -38.86
C VAL A 460 -27.46 8.79 -38.41
N SER A 461 -26.46 9.03 -39.28
CA SER A 461 -25.06 8.90 -38.84
C SER A 461 -24.73 9.96 -37.78
N TRP A 462 -23.81 9.66 -36.87
CA TRP A 462 -23.39 10.62 -35.84
C TRP A 462 -22.83 11.92 -36.42
N ASN A 463 -22.07 11.84 -37.52
CA ASN A 463 -21.56 13.01 -38.21
C ASN A 463 -22.69 13.87 -38.82
N GLU A 464 -23.63 13.24 -39.52
CA GLU A 464 -24.78 13.96 -40.09
C GLU A 464 -25.63 14.62 -38.99
N PHE A 465 -25.84 13.92 -37.87
CA PHE A 465 -26.55 14.46 -36.74
C PHE A 465 -25.80 15.64 -36.11
N TYR A 466 -24.48 15.53 -35.92
CA TYR A 466 -23.66 16.63 -35.41
C TYR A 466 -23.72 17.88 -36.30
N GLN A 467 -23.63 17.73 -37.63
CA GLN A 467 -23.78 18.87 -38.55
C GLN A 467 -25.18 19.49 -38.44
N THR A 468 -26.21 18.66 -38.27
CA THR A 468 -27.58 19.11 -38.02
C THR A 468 -27.71 19.86 -36.69
N LEU A 469 -26.99 19.43 -35.65
CA LEU A 469 -26.97 20.09 -34.34
C LEU A 469 -26.29 21.47 -34.37
N LEU A 470 -25.30 21.70 -35.25
CA LEU A 470 -24.73 23.03 -35.44
C LEU A 470 -25.78 24.01 -35.99
N VAL A 471 -26.61 23.57 -36.94
CA VAL A 471 -27.71 24.38 -37.48
C VAL A 471 -28.83 24.56 -36.45
N LEU A 472 -29.16 23.51 -35.69
CA LEU A 472 -30.14 23.59 -34.60
C LEU A 472 -29.68 24.53 -33.48
N GLN A 473 -28.39 24.51 -33.13
CA GLN A 473 -27.80 25.45 -32.18
C GLN A 473 -27.98 26.88 -32.69
N GLU A 474 -27.72 27.14 -33.97
CA GLU A 474 -27.92 28.45 -34.59
C GLU A 474 -29.39 28.89 -34.49
N PHE A 475 -30.34 28.00 -34.79
CA PHE A 475 -31.78 28.21 -34.68
C PHE A 475 -32.24 28.59 -33.27
N VAL A 476 -31.70 27.93 -32.24
CA VAL A 476 -32.16 28.03 -30.86
C VAL A 476 -31.45 29.14 -30.08
N ILE A 477 -30.16 29.38 -30.34
CA ILE A 477 -29.28 30.20 -29.47
C ILE A 477 -28.80 31.51 -30.11
N SER A 478 -28.61 31.57 -31.44
CA SER A 478 -27.64 32.50 -32.03
C SER A 478 -27.96 34.00 -31.93
N GLY A 479 -29.17 34.41 -31.56
CA GLY A 479 -29.51 35.82 -31.25
C GLY A 479 -29.26 36.85 -32.37
N ARG A 480 -28.87 36.41 -33.57
CA ARG A 480 -28.59 37.25 -34.74
C ARG A 480 -29.82 37.31 -35.65
N GLN A 481 -29.97 38.38 -36.43
CA GLN A 481 -31.03 38.43 -37.44
C GLN A 481 -30.74 37.44 -38.57
N GLY A 482 -31.78 36.79 -39.10
CA GLY A 482 -31.68 35.81 -40.19
C GLY A 482 -31.31 34.38 -39.77
N THR A 483 -31.24 34.09 -38.48
CA THR A 483 -30.84 32.77 -37.97
C THR A 483 -32.00 31.91 -37.45
N GLY A 484 -33.25 32.30 -37.73
CA GLY A 484 -34.45 31.56 -37.34
C GLY A 484 -34.94 31.78 -35.90
N MET A 485 -34.36 32.76 -35.18
CA MET A 485 -34.71 33.04 -33.77
C MET A 485 -36.19 33.42 -33.57
N ALA A 486 -36.78 34.18 -34.49
CA ALA A 486 -38.17 34.61 -34.39
C ALA A 486 -39.14 33.41 -34.58
N GLU A 487 -38.81 32.54 -35.53
CA GLU A 487 -39.50 31.30 -35.83
C GLU A 487 -39.39 30.32 -34.65
N PHE A 488 -38.20 30.22 -34.05
CA PHE A 488 -38.00 29.41 -32.84
C PHE A 488 -38.79 29.96 -31.65
N GLN A 489 -38.77 31.28 -31.40
CA GLN A 489 -39.54 31.89 -30.30
C GLN A 489 -41.04 31.61 -30.46
N THR A 490 -41.58 31.80 -31.67
CA THR A 490 -42.98 31.49 -32.00
C THR A 490 -43.29 30.02 -31.75
N PHE A 491 -42.43 29.11 -32.22
CA PHE A 491 -42.57 27.68 -31.98
C PHE A 491 -42.53 27.35 -30.47
N ASN A 492 -41.60 27.94 -29.73
CA ASN A 492 -41.38 27.64 -28.32
C ASN A 492 -42.54 28.15 -27.45
N GLU A 493 -43.10 29.32 -27.76
CA GLU A 493 -44.32 29.83 -27.14
C GLU A 493 -45.51 28.90 -27.37
N ASN A 494 -45.72 28.45 -28.62
CA ASN A 494 -46.77 27.49 -28.95
C ASN A 494 -46.55 26.15 -28.23
N TYR A 495 -45.30 25.69 -28.15
CA TYR A 495 -44.93 24.47 -27.45
C TYR A 495 -45.26 24.55 -25.95
N ARG A 496 -44.98 25.69 -25.30
CA ARG A 496 -45.30 25.93 -23.88
C ARG A 496 -46.81 25.93 -23.63
N ASN A 497 -47.57 26.54 -24.54
CA ASN A 497 -49.01 26.75 -24.42
C ASN A 497 -49.88 25.58 -24.92
N ARG A 498 -49.27 24.44 -25.31
CA ARG A 498 -50.01 23.29 -25.84
C ARG A 498 -50.98 22.70 -24.81
N PRO A 499 -52.19 22.25 -25.22
CA PRO A 499 -53.10 21.52 -24.33
C PRO A 499 -52.43 20.27 -23.74
N ASN A 500 -52.56 20.08 -22.42
CA ASN A 500 -51.90 18.99 -21.68
C ASN A 500 -50.36 18.99 -21.75
N GLY A 501 -49.75 20.14 -22.07
CA GLY A 501 -48.31 20.34 -22.00
C GLY A 501 -47.80 20.55 -20.57
N SER A 502 -46.49 20.47 -20.39
CA SER A 502 -45.83 20.72 -19.10
C SER A 502 -45.68 22.22 -18.77
N GLY A 503 -46.01 23.14 -19.68
CA GLY A 503 -45.70 24.57 -19.55
C GLY A 503 -44.23 24.94 -19.80
N GLU A 504 -43.34 23.94 -19.78
CA GLU A 504 -41.89 24.10 -19.97
C GLU A 504 -41.50 24.43 -21.42
N PRO A 505 -40.46 25.27 -21.64
CA PRO A 505 -39.88 25.48 -22.97
C PRO A 505 -39.45 24.17 -23.63
N TRP A 506 -39.48 24.11 -24.95
CA TRP A 506 -38.95 22.99 -25.71
C TRP A 506 -37.45 22.77 -25.44
N ASN A 507 -36.68 23.86 -25.32
CA ASN A 507 -35.27 23.86 -24.94
C ASN A 507 -35.12 24.03 -23.41
N ASP A 508 -35.03 22.90 -22.71
CA ASP A 508 -34.68 22.91 -21.28
C ASP A 508 -33.21 23.31 -21.05
N ASP A 509 -32.86 23.59 -19.79
CA ASP A 509 -31.52 24.04 -19.41
C ASP A 509 -30.43 23.03 -19.79
N MET A 510 -30.75 21.73 -19.73
CA MET A 510 -29.84 20.66 -20.12
C MET A 510 -29.54 20.71 -21.62
N LEU A 511 -30.58 20.80 -22.48
CA LEU A 511 -30.39 20.95 -23.92
C LEU A 511 -29.60 22.22 -24.24
N ASN A 512 -29.94 23.34 -23.60
CA ASN A 512 -29.26 24.61 -23.80
C ASN A 512 -27.77 24.47 -23.46
N GLY A 513 -27.42 23.91 -22.30
CA GLY A 513 -26.02 23.71 -21.90
C GLY A 513 -25.20 22.91 -22.91
N LEU A 514 -25.79 21.84 -23.46
CA LEU A 514 -25.17 21.04 -24.53
C LEU A 514 -25.01 21.81 -25.85
N LEU A 515 -26.05 22.50 -26.31
CA LEU A 515 -25.99 23.29 -27.54
C LEU A 515 -25.07 24.52 -27.40
N TYR A 516 -24.93 25.09 -26.21
CA TYR A 516 -24.00 26.20 -25.98
C TYR A 516 -22.55 25.80 -26.26
N LEU A 517 -22.15 24.55 -25.94
CA LEU A 517 -20.83 24.04 -26.27
C LEU A 517 -20.55 24.09 -27.79
N LEU A 518 -21.59 23.87 -28.60
CA LEU A 518 -21.52 23.87 -30.06
C LEU A 518 -21.47 25.28 -30.68
N SER A 519 -21.73 26.33 -29.89
CA SER A 519 -21.81 27.71 -30.39
C SER A 519 -20.47 28.25 -30.92
N TRP A 520 -19.37 27.63 -30.52
CA TRP A 520 -18.02 28.02 -30.93
C TRP A 520 -17.21 26.77 -31.27
N GLY A 521 -16.58 26.75 -32.46
CA GLY A 521 -15.92 25.55 -33.00
C GLY A 521 -14.80 24.95 -32.13
N GLY A 522 -14.34 25.66 -31.10
CA GLY A 522 -13.32 25.16 -30.16
C GLY A 522 -13.83 24.28 -29.03
N GLY A 523 -15.14 24.27 -28.72
CA GLY A 523 -15.67 23.58 -27.52
C GLY A 523 -15.47 22.06 -27.55
N VAL A 524 -15.89 21.42 -28.64
CA VAL A 524 -15.72 19.96 -28.87
C VAL A 524 -14.24 19.55 -28.91
N GLY A 525 -13.39 20.40 -29.49
CA GLY A 525 -11.95 20.15 -29.57
C GLY A 525 -11.26 19.99 -28.22
N ARG A 526 -11.78 20.63 -27.16
CA ARG A 526 -11.23 20.53 -25.80
C ARG A 526 -11.56 19.21 -25.10
N ILE A 527 -12.59 18.49 -25.55
CA ILE A 527 -12.97 17.20 -24.97
C ILE A 527 -12.15 16.06 -25.58
N ARG A 528 -11.63 16.25 -26.80
CA ARG A 528 -10.89 15.24 -27.57
C ARG A 528 -9.66 14.69 -26.83
N GLU A 529 -9.01 15.48 -25.98
CA GLU A 529 -7.84 15.05 -25.21
C GLU A 529 -8.13 13.85 -24.30
N LEU A 530 -9.38 13.67 -23.89
CA LEU A 530 -9.81 12.57 -23.02
C LEU A 530 -10.18 11.29 -23.78
N GLN A 531 -10.08 11.26 -25.11
CA GLN A 531 -10.47 10.11 -25.93
C GLN A 531 -9.72 8.82 -25.54
N GLU A 532 -8.46 8.92 -25.08
CA GLU A 532 -7.65 7.76 -24.73
C GLU A 532 -8.16 7.04 -23.47
N ARG A 533 -8.88 7.76 -22.62
CA ARG A 533 -9.56 7.24 -21.42
C ARG A 533 -10.87 6.53 -21.74
N HIS A 534 -11.31 6.58 -23.00
CA HIS A 534 -12.54 5.96 -23.44
C HIS A 534 -12.30 4.57 -24.04
N GLU A 535 -13.09 3.59 -23.58
CA GLU A 535 -13.20 2.28 -24.21
C GLU A 535 -14.68 1.87 -24.29
N PRO A 536 -15.28 1.78 -25.49
CA PRO A 536 -16.70 1.47 -25.64
C PRO A 536 -17.07 0.03 -25.28
N SER A 537 -16.09 -0.87 -25.16
CA SER A 537 -16.30 -2.27 -24.75
C SER A 537 -16.30 -2.49 -23.24
N VAL A 538 -15.96 -1.47 -22.44
CA VAL A 538 -16.01 -1.55 -20.97
C VAL A 538 -17.45 -1.41 -20.49
N GLU A 539 -17.87 -2.30 -19.60
CA GLU A 539 -19.24 -2.40 -19.04
C GLU A 539 -19.32 -1.97 -17.57
N SER A 540 -18.18 -1.77 -16.89
CA SER A 540 -18.12 -1.43 -15.46
C SER A 540 -17.00 -0.44 -15.14
N ASP A 541 -17.19 0.29 -14.04
CA ASP A 541 -16.18 1.22 -13.53
C ASP A 541 -15.04 0.44 -12.85
N TYR A 542 -13.83 0.56 -13.42
CA TYR A 542 -12.63 -0.08 -12.89
C TYR A 542 -12.36 0.25 -11.42
N SER A 543 -12.73 1.45 -10.93
CA SER A 543 -12.51 1.82 -9.54
C SER A 543 -13.40 1.02 -8.58
N THR A 544 -14.65 0.76 -8.97
CA THR A 544 -15.59 -0.09 -8.23
C THR A 544 -15.17 -1.55 -8.30
N GLU A 545 -14.70 -2.02 -9.47
CA GLU A 545 -14.15 -3.37 -9.60
C GLU A 545 -12.93 -3.59 -8.71
N ILE A 546 -11.95 -2.69 -8.75
CA ILE A 546 -10.73 -2.79 -7.94
C ILE A 546 -11.09 -2.89 -6.46
N VAL A 547 -12.01 -2.06 -5.98
CA VAL A 547 -12.49 -2.14 -4.58
C VAL A 547 -13.12 -3.51 -4.29
N SER A 548 -13.95 -4.04 -5.18
CA SER A 548 -14.55 -5.37 -5.03
C SER A 548 -13.49 -6.48 -4.98
N GLU A 549 -12.48 -6.44 -5.86
CA GLU A 549 -11.39 -7.41 -5.86
C GLU A 549 -10.56 -7.33 -4.57
N LEU A 550 -10.31 -6.12 -4.05
CA LEU A 550 -9.63 -5.92 -2.77
C LEU A 550 -10.44 -6.48 -1.58
N VAL A 551 -11.76 -6.27 -1.57
CA VAL A 551 -12.67 -6.83 -0.55
C VAL A 551 -12.68 -8.35 -0.59
N ASN A 552 -12.59 -8.95 -1.79
CA ASN A 552 -12.43 -10.40 -1.96
C ASN A 552 -11.01 -10.92 -1.59
N GLY A 553 -10.15 -10.05 -1.08
CA GLY A 553 -8.81 -10.38 -0.62
C GLY A 553 -7.82 -10.66 -1.75
N LYS A 554 -8.02 -10.09 -2.95
CA LYS A 554 -7.08 -10.24 -4.07
C LYS A 554 -5.91 -9.25 -4.00
N LEU A 555 -4.82 -9.61 -4.67
CA LEU A 555 -3.72 -8.69 -4.95
C LEU A 555 -4.03 -7.98 -6.28
N VAL A 556 -4.22 -6.67 -6.22
CA VAL A 556 -4.48 -5.81 -7.37
C VAL A 556 -3.24 -4.99 -7.69
N ILE A 557 -2.77 -5.10 -8.94
CA ILE A 557 -1.65 -4.31 -9.44
C ILE A 557 -2.16 -3.37 -10.53
N VAL A 558 -2.00 -2.07 -10.31
CA VAL A 558 -2.35 -1.02 -11.28
C VAL A 558 -1.07 -0.57 -11.97
N ASP A 559 -0.86 -1.04 -13.19
CA ASP A 559 0.27 -0.67 -14.05
C ASP A 559 0.08 0.76 -14.58
N GLN A 560 0.95 1.66 -14.12
CA GLN A 560 0.95 3.08 -14.43
C GLN A 560 2.16 3.48 -15.29
N SER A 561 2.95 2.52 -15.77
CA SER A 561 4.24 2.76 -16.44
C SER A 561 4.16 3.51 -17.78
N ILE A 562 3.01 3.50 -18.44
CA ILE A 562 2.81 4.07 -19.79
C ILE A 562 1.90 5.33 -19.76
N GLY A 563 1.34 5.70 -18.60
CA GLY A 563 0.42 6.84 -18.47
C GLY A 563 1.14 8.19 -18.42
N SER A 564 0.46 9.26 -18.83
CA SER A 564 0.95 10.61 -18.55
C SER A 564 0.89 10.91 -17.03
N PRO A 565 1.75 11.81 -16.49
CA PRO A 565 1.75 12.10 -15.05
C PRO A 565 0.39 12.51 -14.49
N THR A 566 -0.37 13.30 -15.24
CA THR A 566 -1.71 13.73 -14.86
C THR A 566 -2.70 12.56 -14.85
N GLU A 567 -2.63 11.64 -15.82
CA GLU A 567 -3.46 10.43 -15.83
C GLU A 567 -3.18 9.50 -14.66
N ILE A 568 -1.90 9.34 -14.30
CA ILE A 568 -1.47 8.54 -13.16
C ILE A 568 -2.06 9.11 -11.87
N GLU A 569 -1.93 10.43 -11.65
CA GLU A 569 -2.50 11.11 -10.48
C GLU A 569 -4.02 10.96 -10.41
N HIS A 570 -4.74 11.32 -11.47
CA HIS A 570 -6.20 11.21 -11.50
C HIS A 570 -6.72 9.78 -11.30
N THR A 571 -6.06 8.79 -11.89
CA THR A 571 -6.45 7.37 -11.75
C THR A 571 -6.21 6.89 -10.32
N SER A 572 -5.04 7.20 -9.76
CA SER A 572 -4.70 6.88 -8.37
C SER A 572 -5.70 7.50 -7.40
N ASP A 573 -5.99 8.79 -7.56
CA ASP A 573 -6.93 9.51 -6.70
C ASP A 573 -8.34 8.92 -6.78
N ARG A 574 -8.83 8.61 -7.98
CA ARG A 574 -10.15 7.99 -8.15
C ARG A 574 -10.25 6.65 -7.43
N ILE A 575 -9.24 5.77 -7.59
CA ILE A 575 -9.20 4.46 -6.93
C ILE A 575 -9.12 4.62 -5.41
N MET A 576 -8.27 5.52 -4.93
CA MET A 576 -8.10 5.77 -3.49
C MET A 576 -9.37 6.34 -2.86
N TRP A 577 -10.07 7.27 -3.53
CA TRP A 577 -11.35 7.79 -3.06
C TRP A 577 -12.45 6.74 -3.09
N ALA A 578 -12.50 5.88 -4.10
CA ALA A 578 -13.44 4.77 -4.15
C ALA A 578 -13.22 3.81 -2.96
N LEU A 579 -11.97 3.43 -2.71
CA LEU A 579 -11.60 2.56 -1.58
C LEU A 579 -11.92 3.23 -0.22
N PHE A 580 -11.54 4.50 -0.06
CA PHE A 580 -11.83 5.25 1.17
C PHE A 580 -13.34 5.38 1.41
N ASN A 581 -14.13 5.70 0.38
CA ASN A 581 -15.57 5.82 0.50
C ASN A 581 -16.22 4.47 0.84
N HIS A 582 -15.71 3.36 0.28
CA HIS A 582 -16.15 2.03 0.64
C HIS A 582 -15.85 1.71 2.11
N GLN A 583 -14.61 1.91 2.56
CA GLN A 583 -14.21 1.72 3.96
C GLN A 583 -15.05 2.59 4.91
N ARG A 584 -15.29 3.86 4.54
CA ARG A 584 -16.15 4.76 5.31
C ARG A 584 -17.57 4.21 5.41
N ARG A 585 -18.15 3.70 4.31
CA ARG A 585 -19.50 3.10 4.32
C ARG A 585 -19.56 1.91 5.25
N VAL A 586 -18.62 0.97 5.13
CA VAL A 586 -18.53 -0.21 6.02
C VAL A 586 -18.39 0.21 7.48
N PHE A 587 -17.62 1.26 7.76
CA PHE A 587 -17.46 1.78 9.12
C PHE A 587 -18.72 2.47 9.66
N THR A 588 -19.46 3.21 8.84
CA THR A 588 -20.65 3.97 9.27
C THR A 588 -21.94 3.15 9.25
N ASP A 589 -22.04 2.19 8.35
CA ASP A 589 -23.18 1.30 8.15
C ASP A 589 -22.66 -0.14 7.99
N PRO A 590 -22.19 -0.73 9.09
CA PRO A 590 -21.60 -2.05 9.08
C PRO A 590 -22.64 -3.11 8.67
N PRO A 591 -22.26 -4.06 7.80
CA PRO A 591 -23.17 -5.11 7.36
C PRO A 591 -23.67 -5.90 8.59
N CYS A 592 -24.97 -6.17 8.64
CA CYS A 592 -25.60 -6.93 9.71
C CYS A 592 -26.15 -8.26 9.18
N ASN A 593 -26.17 -9.29 10.03
CA ASN A 593 -26.81 -10.56 9.72
C ASN A 593 -28.34 -10.41 9.72
N GLU A 594 -29.06 -11.47 9.33
CA GLU A 594 -30.54 -11.48 9.28
C GLU A 594 -31.22 -11.17 10.63
N ASN A 595 -30.47 -11.29 11.75
CA ASN A 595 -30.94 -11.00 13.10
C ASN A 595 -30.64 -9.55 13.54
N GLY A 596 -30.07 -8.72 12.67
CA GLY A 596 -29.69 -7.34 12.98
C GLY A 596 -28.46 -7.23 13.87
N GLU A 597 -27.70 -8.32 14.05
CA GLU A 597 -26.41 -8.29 14.69
C GLU A 597 -25.36 -7.88 13.66
N LEU A 598 -24.40 -7.06 14.06
CA LEU A 598 -23.25 -6.74 13.23
C LEU A 598 -22.62 -8.05 12.73
N LEU A 599 -22.40 -8.17 11.42
CA LEU A 599 -21.46 -9.13 10.87
C LEU A 599 -20.07 -8.67 11.28
N ARG A 600 -19.75 -8.93 12.55
CA ARG A 600 -18.41 -8.78 13.08
C ARG A 600 -17.58 -9.87 12.42
N ASP A 601 -16.39 -9.52 11.97
CA ASP A 601 -15.39 -10.58 11.88
C ASP A 601 -15.20 -11.17 13.30
N GLU A 602 -14.68 -12.39 13.41
CA GLU A 602 -14.52 -13.04 14.71
C GLU A 602 -13.52 -12.31 15.65
N ASN A 603 -12.99 -11.16 15.22
CA ASN A 603 -12.06 -10.30 15.94
C ASN A 603 -12.74 -9.02 16.46
N GLY A 604 -14.04 -8.85 16.22
CA GLY A 604 -14.82 -7.73 16.77
C GLY A 604 -14.66 -6.40 16.02
N ASN A 605 -14.19 -6.41 14.76
CA ASN A 605 -14.23 -5.24 13.87
C ASN A 605 -15.50 -5.21 13.02
#